data_AF-W1Y0H1-F1
#
_entry.id   AF-W1Y0H1-F1
#
_cell.length_a   1.000
_cell.length_b   1.000
_cell.length_c   1.000
_cell.angle_alpha   90.00
_cell.angle_beta   90.00
_cell.angle_gamma   90.00
#
_symmetry.space_group_name_H-M   'P 1'
#
loop_
_entity.id
_entity.type
_entity.pdbx_description
1 polymer ?
#
loop_
_entity_poly.entity_id
_entity_poly.type
_entity_poly.pdbx_seq_one_letter_code
_entity_poly.pdbx_strand_id
1 'polypeptide(L)' 'KYKQTQTPRNLSIISPTGLGDRADRGISPLAQEGLVKWALCGHWGQSPRISDLAEQNKIIAYNYPQGVLTQTLR' A
#
# COMPACT_ATOMS: atom_id res chain seq x y z
N LYS A 1 1.77 -8.25 -15.68
CA LYS A 1 2.75 -7.31 -16.29
C LYS A 1 4.02 -7.17 -15.45
N TYR A 2 3.99 -6.56 -14.27
CA TYR A 2 5.18 -6.35 -13.42
C TYR A 2 6.05 -7.59 -13.25
N LYS A 3 5.48 -8.76 -12.95
CA LYS A 3 6.24 -10.01 -12.79
C LYS A 3 7.13 -10.38 -13.99
N GLN A 4 6.72 -10.02 -15.21
CA GLN A 4 7.44 -10.33 -16.44
C GLN A 4 8.38 -9.18 -16.85
N THR A 5 7.91 -7.93 -16.72
CA THR A 5 8.61 -6.77 -17.28
C THR A 5 9.36 -5.95 -16.22
N GLN A 6 9.23 -6.31 -14.94
CA GLN A 6 9.67 -5.53 -13.78
C GLN A 6 9.28 -4.05 -13.87
N THR A 7 8.16 -3.76 -14.54
CA THR A 7 7.66 -2.40 -14.79
C THR A 7 6.13 -2.36 -14.72
N PRO A 8 5.52 -1.31 -14.14
CA PRO A 8 6.15 -0.13 -13.52
C PRO A 8 6.85 -0.46 -12.19
N ARG A 9 7.76 0.40 -11.72
CA ARG A 9 8.43 0.27 -10.41
C ARG A 9 8.13 1.49 -9.56
N ASN A 10 8.39 1.37 -8.26
CA ASN A 10 8.38 2.49 -7.32
C ASN A 10 7.07 3.26 -7.24
N LEU A 11 5.94 2.57 -7.33
CA LEU A 11 4.63 3.16 -7.12
C LEU A 11 4.47 3.66 -5.68
N SER A 12 3.68 4.71 -5.56
CA SER A 12 3.26 5.31 -4.30
C SER A 12 1.80 4.98 -4.06
N ILE A 13 1.47 4.55 -2.85
CA ILE A 13 0.07 4.28 -2.48
C ILE A 13 -0.37 5.35 -1.48
N ILE A 14 -1.53 5.96 -1.72
CA ILE A 14 -2.23 6.79 -0.74
C ILE A 14 -3.62 6.20 -0.57
N SER A 15 -3.98 5.81 0.66
CA SER A 15 -5.30 5.27 0.98
C SER A 15 -5.81 5.72 2.35
N PRO A 16 -6.86 6.55 2.44
CA PRO A 16 -7.40 6.95 3.73
C PRO A 16 -7.97 5.77 4.53
N THR A 17 -8.49 4.77 3.83
CA THR A 17 -9.17 3.60 4.40
C THR A 17 -8.39 2.31 4.12
N GLY A 18 -8.78 1.23 4.78
CA GLY A 18 -8.27 -0.10 4.44
C GLY A 18 -8.81 -0.54 3.08
N LEU A 19 -7.92 -0.90 2.15
CA LEU A 19 -8.26 -1.39 0.82
C LEU A 19 -7.90 -2.87 0.70
N GLY A 20 -8.81 -3.75 1.11
CA GLY A 20 -8.62 -5.18 0.94
C GLY A 20 -9.69 -6.01 1.61
N ASP A 21 -9.54 -7.31 1.47
CA ASP A 21 -10.37 -8.36 2.06
C ASP A 21 -9.61 -9.18 3.11
N ARG A 22 -8.46 -8.65 3.58
CA ARG A 22 -7.48 -9.37 4.41
C ARG A 22 -6.86 -10.61 3.73
N ALA A 23 -7.05 -10.78 2.44
CA ALA A 23 -6.48 -11.85 1.64
C ALA A 23 -5.83 -11.25 0.38
N ASP A 24 -6.41 -11.52 -0.79
CA ASP A 24 -5.77 -11.28 -2.08
C ASP A 24 -6.36 -10.10 -2.87
N ARG A 25 -7.38 -9.41 -2.35
CA ARG A 25 -8.05 -8.30 -3.05
C ARG A 25 -7.61 -6.93 -2.53
N GLY A 26 -8.06 -5.88 -3.23
CA GLY A 26 -7.69 -4.49 -2.93
C GLY A 26 -6.24 -4.21 -3.33
N ILE A 27 -5.43 -3.71 -2.40
CA ILE A 27 -4.02 -3.39 -2.66
C ILE A 27 -3.07 -4.58 -2.47
N SER A 28 -3.54 -5.74 -2.00
CA SER A 28 -2.73 -6.95 -1.84
C SER A 28 -1.95 -7.36 -3.10
N PRO A 29 -2.51 -7.33 -4.33
CA PRO A 29 -1.76 -7.66 -5.54
C PRO A 29 -0.60 -6.70 -5.85
N LEU A 30 -0.63 -5.48 -5.28
CA LEU A 30 0.44 -4.48 -5.41
C LEU A 30 1.58 -4.72 -4.41
N ALA A 31 1.39 -5.59 -3.42
CA ALA A 31 2.41 -5.98 -2.44
C ALA A 31 3.51 -6.86 -3.08
N GLN A 32 4.30 -6.25 -3.97
CA GLN A 32 5.43 -6.89 -4.63
C GLN A 32 6.66 -6.02 -4.43
N GLU A 33 7.77 -6.63 -3.99
CA GLU A 33 9.02 -5.92 -3.75
C GLU A 33 9.49 -5.22 -5.05
N GLY A 34 9.83 -3.93 -4.93
CA GLY A 34 10.20 -3.06 -6.03
C GLY A 34 9.03 -2.48 -6.86
N LEU A 35 7.82 -3.04 -6.75
CA LEU A 35 6.65 -2.46 -7.41
C LEU A 35 6.18 -1.23 -6.65
N VAL A 36 6.11 -1.32 -5.32
CA VAL A 36 5.76 -0.22 -4.42
C VAL A 36 7.04 0.28 -3.74
N LYS A 37 7.20 1.61 -3.67
CA LYS A 37 8.30 2.27 -2.95
C LYS A 37 7.85 2.74 -1.57
N TRP A 38 6.64 3.29 -1.49
CA TRP A 38 6.07 3.77 -0.24
C TRP A 38 4.56 3.74 -0.25
N ALA A 39 3.99 3.67 0.94
CA ALA A 39 2.55 3.70 1.17
C ALA A 39 2.22 4.61 2.34
N LEU A 40 1.18 5.43 2.16
CA LEU A 40 0.58 6.29 3.16
C LEU A 40 -0.86 5.82 3.33
N CYS A 41 -1.15 5.20 4.48
CA CYS A 41 -2.50 4.71 4.76
C CYS A 41 -3.06 5.27 6.07
N GLY A 42 -4.37 5.45 6.14
CA GLY A 42 -5.08 5.76 7.39
C GLY A 42 -5.54 4.52 8.17
N HIS A 43 -5.58 3.36 7.49
CA HIS A 43 -5.89 2.08 8.11
C HIS A 43 -5.22 0.93 7.36
N TRP A 44 -4.32 0.20 8.04
CA TRP A 44 -3.50 -0.86 7.43
C TRP A 44 -4.09 -2.28 7.59
N GLY A 45 -4.98 -2.49 8.56
CA GLY A 45 -5.43 -3.83 8.99
C GLY A 45 -6.23 -4.64 7.96
N GLN A 46 -6.64 -4.04 6.83
CA GLN A 46 -7.36 -4.74 5.76
C GLN A 46 -6.44 -5.21 4.62
N SER A 47 -5.14 -4.89 4.70
CA SER A 47 -4.16 -5.15 3.63
C SER A 47 -2.87 -5.75 4.21
N PRO A 48 -2.91 -7.00 4.72
CA PRO A 48 -1.79 -7.61 5.45
C PRO A 48 -0.53 -7.70 4.60
N ARG A 49 -0.62 -8.08 3.31
CA ARG A 49 0.57 -8.25 2.45
C ARG A 49 1.37 -6.97 2.24
N ILE A 50 0.71 -5.81 2.16
CA ILE A 50 1.38 -4.51 2.09
C ILE A 50 1.99 -4.14 3.44
N SER A 51 1.31 -4.49 4.53
CA SER A 51 1.81 -4.31 5.90
C SER A 51 3.07 -5.16 6.13
N ASP A 52 3.11 -6.41 5.65
CA ASP A 52 4.27 -7.28 5.74
C ASP A 52 5.51 -6.66 5.05
N LEU A 53 5.32 -6.03 3.88
CA LEU A 53 6.41 -5.31 3.21
C LEU A 53 6.91 -4.11 4.03
N ALA A 54 6.02 -3.41 4.71
CA ALA A 54 6.38 -2.31 5.59
C ALA A 54 7.16 -2.80 6.83
N GLU A 55 6.66 -3.84 7.49
CA GLU A 55 7.30 -4.46 8.66
C GLU A 55 8.69 -5.03 8.32
N GLN A 56 8.85 -5.57 7.11
CA GLN A 56 10.13 -6.07 6.60
C GLN A 56 11.06 -4.97 6.06
N ASN A 57 10.71 -3.68 6.25
CA ASN A 57 11.46 -2.53 5.75
C ASN A 57 11.69 -2.52 4.23
N LYS A 58 10.81 -3.18 3.47
CA LYS A 58 10.88 -3.23 2.00
C LYS A 58 10.26 -2.01 1.33
N ILE A 59 9.33 -1.34 2.03
CA ILE A 59 8.70 -0.09 1.61
C ILE A 59 8.69 0.90 2.76
N ILE A 60 8.60 2.19 2.44
CA ILE A 60 8.37 3.23 3.46
C ILE A 60 6.87 3.26 3.77
N ALA A 61 6.51 3.22 5.06
CA ALA A 61 5.13 3.24 5.52
C ALA A 61 4.84 4.48 6.37
N TYR A 62 3.80 5.21 5.99
CA TYR A 62 3.28 6.35 6.74
C TYR A 62 1.87 6.03 7.23
N ASN A 63 1.61 6.34 8.49
CA ASN A 63 0.29 6.19 9.10
C ASN A 63 -0.23 7.56 9.54
N TYR A 64 -1.27 8.05 8.86
CA TYR A 64 -1.85 9.39 9.09
C TYR A 64 -3.31 9.26 9.48
N PRO A 65 -3.89 10.23 10.23
CA PRO A 65 -5.30 10.18 10.58
C PRO A 65 -6.19 10.10 9.33
N GLN A 66 -7.11 9.12 9.27
CA GLN A 66 -8.00 8.90 8.12
C GLN A 66 -8.71 10.19 7.68
N GLY A 67 -9.24 10.98 8.62
CA GLY A 67 -9.95 12.23 8.31
C GLY A 67 -9.07 13.28 7.60
N VAL A 68 -7.79 13.38 7.97
CA VAL A 68 -6.84 14.31 7.33
C VAL A 68 -6.58 13.88 5.89
N LEU A 69 -6.41 12.58 5.66
CA LEU A 69 -6.18 12.05 4.31
C LEU A 69 -7.40 12.21 3.43
N THR A 70 -8.59 11.89 3.94
CA THR A 70 -9.84 12.09 3.19
C THR A 70 -10.00 13.56 2.79
N GLN A 71 -9.68 14.50 3.68
CA GLN A 71 -9.77 15.93 3.36
C GLN A 71 -8.69 16.38 2.36
N THR A 72 -7.51 15.75 2.36
CA THR A 72 -6.42 16.06 1.43
C THR A 72 -6.69 15.54 0.01
N LEU A 73 -7.45 14.45 -0.13
CA LEU A 73 -7.80 13.84 -1.42
C LEU A 73 -9.07 14.42 -2.07
N ARG A 74 -9.76 15.35 -1.41
CA ARG A 74 -10.98 16.02 -1.90
C ARG A 74 -10.64 17.13 -2.89
#